data_AF-A0A354JS40-F1
#
_entry.id   AF-A0A354JS40-F1
#
_cell.length_a   1.000
_cell.length_b   1.000
_cell.length_c   1.000
_cell.angle_alpha   90.00
_cell.angle_beta   90.00
_cell.angle_gamma   90.00
#
_symmetry.space_group_name_H-M   'P 1'
#
loop_
_entity.id
_entity.type
_entity.pdbx_description
1 polymer ?
#
loop_
_entity_poly.entity_id
_entity_poly.type
_entity_poly.pdbx_seq_one_letter_code
_entity_poly.pdbx_strand_id
1 'polypeptide(L)' 'LALLLAGKADAAKNTFNKVETAKGYYGRAIVGARLSEEATVLDNLRTAFGKDASLKDRAKEDVEFRNYFQNEAFKALF' A
#
# COMPACT_ATOMS: atom_id res chain seq x y z
N LEU A 1 -15.65 4.95 1.59
CA LEU A 1 -15.60 6.09 0.63
C LEU A 1 -16.04 7.44 1.23
N ALA A 2 -16.57 7.49 2.46
CA ALA A 2 -17.09 8.75 3.05
C ALA A 2 -16.02 9.70 3.68
N LEU A 3 -14.74 9.30 3.75
CA LEU A 3 -13.68 10.09 4.40
C LEU A 3 -12.75 10.81 3.40
N LEU A 4 -12.95 10.64 2.09
CA LEU A 4 -12.10 11.27 1.08
C LEU A 4 -12.52 12.70 0.72
N LEU A 5 -13.73 13.12 1.09
CA LEU A 5 -14.36 14.34 0.55
C LEU A 5 -14.30 15.58 1.47
N ALA A 6 -13.64 15.49 2.64
CA ALA A 6 -13.72 16.52 3.68
C ALA A 6 -12.40 17.24 4.01
N GLY A 7 -11.42 17.29 3.11
CA GLY A 7 -10.18 18.04 3.35
C GLY A 7 -9.33 17.52 4.53
N LYS A 8 -9.51 16.25 4.90
CA LYS A 8 -8.85 15.59 6.04
C LYS A 8 -7.84 14.53 5.59
N ALA A 9 -6.97 14.87 4.64
CA ALA A 9 -5.88 14.00 4.22
C ALA A 9 -4.99 13.58 5.42
N ASP A 10 -4.78 14.49 6.38
CA ASP A 10 -3.98 14.24 7.58
C ASP A 10 -4.67 13.36 8.64
N ALA A 11 -6.01 13.40 8.74
CA ALA A 11 -6.73 12.52 9.68
C ALA A 11 -6.72 11.07 9.19
N ALA A 12 -6.81 10.85 7.87
CA ALA A 12 -6.64 9.53 7.28
C ALA A 12 -5.23 8.97 7.56
N LYS A 13 -4.17 9.78 7.39
CA LYS A 13 -2.80 9.39 7.77
C LYS A 13 -2.69 8.99 9.26
N ASN A 14 -3.30 9.75 10.17
CA ASN A 14 -3.23 9.46 11.60
C ASN A 14 -4.05 8.25 12.07
N THR A 15 -5.17 7.91 11.40
CA THR A 15 -5.89 6.67 11.71
C THR A 15 -5.09 5.43 11.31
N PHE A 16 -4.31 5.49 10.22
CA PHE A 16 -3.46 4.37 9.81
C PHE A 16 -2.13 4.27 10.56
N ASN A 17 -1.58 5.38 11.09
CA ASN A 17 -0.38 5.33 11.94
C ASN A 17 -0.57 4.54 13.25
N LYS A 18 -1.81 4.36 13.72
CA LYS A 18 -2.12 3.50 14.88
C LYS A 18 -2.43 2.05 14.51
N VAL A 19 -2.52 1.74 13.22
CA VAL A 19 -2.93 0.44 12.71
C VAL A 19 -1.75 -0.19 12.00
N GLU A 20 -0.77 -0.64 12.80
CA GLU A 20 0.42 -1.39 12.34
C GLU A 20 0.09 -2.84 11.96
N THR A 21 -1.08 -3.04 11.33
CA THR A 21 -1.53 -4.33 10.83
C THR A 21 -1.10 -4.51 9.37
N ALA A 22 -0.92 -5.75 8.94
CA ALA A 22 -0.52 -6.06 7.57
C ALA A 22 -1.44 -5.38 6.52
N LYS A 23 -2.76 -5.42 6.76
CA LYS A 23 -3.77 -4.75 5.91
C LYS A 23 -3.67 -3.22 5.93
N GLY A 24 -3.26 -2.62 7.06
CA GLY A 24 -3.04 -1.19 7.19
C GLY A 24 -1.89 -0.70 6.30
N TYR A 25 -0.74 -1.40 6.35
CA TYR A 25 0.38 -1.13 5.44
C TYR A 25 -0.01 -1.39 3.98
N TYR A 26 -0.72 -2.47 3.69
CA TYR A 26 -1.21 -2.75 2.32
C TYR A 26 -2.10 -1.61 1.77
N GLY A 27 -3.02 -1.09 2.60
CA GLY A 27 -3.84 0.06 2.22
C GLY A 27 -3.04 1.34 1.95
N ARG A 28 -1.98 1.59 2.74
CA ARG A 28 -1.06 2.71 2.50
C ARG A 28 -0.28 2.54 1.19
N ALA A 29 0.11 1.32 0.84
CA ALA A 29 0.74 1.04 -0.45
C ALA A 29 -0.20 1.37 -1.62
N ILE A 30 -1.48 0.99 -1.55
CA ILE A 30 -2.48 1.37 -2.56
C ILE A 30 -2.58 2.90 -2.69
N VAL A 31 -2.61 3.62 -1.57
CA VAL A 31 -2.63 5.08 -1.59
C VAL A 31 -1.36 5.64 -2.25
N GLY A 32 -0.19 5.10 -1.93
CA GLY A 32 1.07 5.45 -2.59
C GLY A 32 1.01 5.23 -4.10
N ALA A 33 0.45 4.11 -4.54
CA ALA A 33 0.32 3.78 -5.96
C ALA A 33 -0.58 4.79 -6.71
N ARG A 34 -1.68 5.20 -6.09
CA ARG A 34 -2.58 6.23 -6.66
C ARG A 34 -1.94 7.62 -6.72
N LEU A 35 -1.04 7.91 -5.79
CA LEU A 35 -0.25 9.15 -5.76
C LEU A 35 1.03 9.05 -6.61
N SER A 36 1.28 7.92 -7.27
CA SER A 36 2.53 7.64 -7.99
C SER A 36 3.79 7.76 -7.12
N GLU A 37 3.66 7.55 -5.81
CA GLU A 37 4.78 7.54 -4.85
C GLU A 37 5.37 6.14 -4.72
N GLU A 38 6.32 5.80 -5.60
CA GLU A 38 6.92 4.46 -5.65
C GLU A 38 7.55 4.02 -4.32
N ALA A 39 8.32 4.88 -3.66
CA ALA A 39 8.92 4.55 -2.36
C ALA A 39 7.85 4.17 -1.32
N THR A 40 6.74 4.92 -1.27
CA THR A 40 5.61 4.64 -0.40
C THR A 40 4.98 3.29 -0.73
N VAL A 41 4.86 2.91 -2.01
CA VAL A 41 4.34 1.59 -2.41
C VAL A 41 5.25 0.48 -1.88
N LEU A 42 6.55 0.55 -2.20
CA LEU A 42 7.51 -0.52 -1.93
C LEU A 42 7.72 -0.75 -0.42
N ASP A 43 7.89 0.33 0.34
CA ASP A 43 8.15 0.24 1.79
C ASP A 43 6.94 -0.34 2.54
N ASN A 44 5.74 0.09 2.16
CA ASN A 44 4.52 -0.39 2.79
C ASN A 44 4.19 -1.84 2.36
N LEU A 45 4.43 -2.23 1.10
CA LEU A 45 4.26 -3.62 0.68
C LEU A 45 5.25 -4.56 1.37
N ARG A 46 6.53 -4.18 1.45
CA ARG A 46 7.55 -4.95 2.19
C ARG A 46 7.11 -5.19 3.63
N THR A 47 6.62 -4.15 4.30
CA THR A 47 6.13 -4.25 5.68
C THR A 47 4.86 -5.09 5.78
N ALA A 48 3.93 -4.95 4.84
CA ALA A 48 2.70 -5.73 4.79
C ALA A 48 3.00 -7.24 4.62
N PHE A 49 3.87 -7.59 3.67
CA PHE A 49 4.27 -8.98 3.40
C PHE A 49 5.04 -9.60 4.56
N GLY A 50 5.88 -8.82 5.23
CA GLY A 50 6.59 -9.26 6.43
C GLY A 50 5.65 -9.59 7.59
N LYS A 51 4.47 -8.97 7.65
CA LYS A 51 3.44 -9.23 8.68
C LYS A 51 2.45 -10.30 8.27
N ASP A 52 2.07 -10.34 6.98
CA ASP A 52 1.15 -11.32 6.41
C ASP A 52 1.56 -11.65 4.98
N ALA A 53 2.20 -12.81 4.81
CA ALA A 53 2.69 -13.26 3.51
C ALA A 53 1.55 -13.56 2.52
N SER A 54 0.32 -13.81 2.97
CA SER A 54 -0.83 -14.07 2.08
C SER A 54 -1.17 -12.84 1.22
N LEU A 55 -0.76 -11.65 1.66
CA LEU A 55 -0.92 -10.41 0.90
C LEU A 55 -0.03 -10.36 -0.35
N LYS A 56 1.01 -11.19 -0.45
CA LYS A 56 1.82 -11.31 -1.67
C LYS A 56 0.95 -11.77 -2.84
N ASP A 57 0.18 -12.82 -2.66
CA ASP A 57 -0.66 -13.35 -3.75
C ASP A 57 -1.74 -12.34 -4.15
N ARG A 58 -2.26 -11.59 -3.18
CA ARG A 58 -3.18 -10.49 -3.46
C ARG A 58 -2.53 -9.37 -4.28
N ALA A 59 -1.30 -8.97 -3.93
CA ALA A 59 -0.60 -7.88 -4.61
C ALA A 59 -0.26 -8.19 -6.09
N LYS A 60 -0.05 -9.46 -6.43
CA LYS A 60 0.21 -9.89 -7.82
C LYS A 60 -0.99 -9.69 -8.75
N GLU A 61 -2.20 -9.71 -8.20
CA GLU A 61 -3.45 -9.57 -8.96
C GLU A 61 -4.10 -8.19 -8.80
N ASP A 62 -3.58 -7.37 -7.87
CA ASP A 62 -4.16 -6.08 -7.54
C ASP A 62 -3.92 -5.05 -8.65
N VAL A 63 -5.02 -4.54 -9.21
CA VAL A 63 -4.99 -3.57 -10.31
C VAL A 63 -4.36 -2.24 -9.91
N GLU A 64 -4.36 -1.90 -8.62
CA GLU A 64 -3.72 -0.70 -8.09
C GLU A 64 -2.20 -0.73 -8.28
N PHE A 65 -1.60 -1.93 -8.34
CA PHE A 65 -0.16 -2.10 -8.54
C PHE A 65 0.24 -2.45 -9.97
N ARG A 66 -0.71 -2.50 -10.91
CA ARG A 66 -0.45 -2.91 -12.31
C ARG A 66 0.70 -2.12 -12.96
N ASN A 67 0.78 -0.83 -12.68
CA ASN A 67 1.84 0.04 -13.22
C ASN A 67 3.23 -0.28 -12.65
N TYR A 68 3.30 -0.96 -11.51
CA TYR A 68 4.52 -1.38 -10.85
C TYR A 68 4.91 -2.82 -11.18
N PHE A 69 4.07 -3.60 -11.89
CA PHE A 69 4.37 -5.00 -12.19
C PHE A 69 5.63 -5.20 -13.03
N GLN A 70 6.04 -4.20 -13.82
CA GLN A 70 7.28 -4.24 -14.57
C GLN A 70 8.48 -3.64 -13.83
N ASN A 71 8.25 -2.94 -12.72
CA ASN A 71 9.30 -2.36 -11.89
C ASN A 71 10.11 -3.46 -11.19
N GLU A 72 11.44 -3.40 -11.29
CA GLU A 72 12.35 -4.40 -10.73
C GLU A 72 12.30 -4.45 -9.20
N ALA A 73 12.18 -3.31 -8.54
CA ALA A 73 12.06 -3.23 -7.09
C ALA A 73 10.73 -3.81 -6.59
N PHE A 74 9.64 -3.66 -7.34
CA PHE A 74 8.36 -4.31 -7.05
C PHE A 74 8.46 -5.84 -7.24
N LYS A 75 9.07 -6.30 -8.33
CA LYS A 75 9.31 -7.74 -8.57
C LYS A 75 10.15 -8.36 -7.45
N ALA A 76 11.14 -7.64 -6.94
CA ALA A 76 12.02 -8.09 -5.84
C ALA A 76 11.30 -8.25 -4.48
N LEU A 77 10.04 -7.82 -4.34
CA LEU A 77 9.25 -8.05 -3.13
C LEU A 77 8.63 -9.46 -3.06
N PHE A 78 8.58 -10.18 -4.19
CA PHE A 78 7.98 -11.50 -4.29
C PHE A 78 9.03 -12.60 -4.19
#